data_AF-A0A9X2WWR8-F1
#
_entry.id   AF-A0A9X2WWR8-F1
#
_cell.length_a   1.000
_cell.length_b   1.000
_cell.length_c   1.000
_cell.angle_alpha   90.00
_cell.angle_beta   90.00
_cell.angle_gamma   90.00
#
_symmetry.space_group_name_H-M   'P 1'
#
loop_
_entity.id
_entity.type
_entity.pdbx_description
1 polymer ?
#
loop_
_entity_poly.entity_id
_entity_poly.type
_entity_poly.pdbx_seq_one_letter_code
_entity_poly.pdbx_strand_id
1 'polypeptide(L)'
;MRFRTRLFQAKLLLCVSLLSAASISIAEEKTGYDLLLEMLPKPHEIELARKGVAEANIDKPWERACPYSELSGTAEDEDEYFFRCQRWNDCVSAGASASIYSEAFFQNHLRQPNDQVPWEYYRDGSIFLLEPSDFETVSGHLRQYALKSAEENWRLFEGRDAATASDMVETKFWQWCSAEPLTLWKAEYQ
;
A
#
# COMPACT_ATOMS: atom_id res chain seq x y z
N MET A 1 64.09 -60.87 19.14
CA MET A 1 64.18 -59.60 18.37
C MET A 1 62.94 -59.45 17.48
N ARG A 2 61.86 -58.79 17.93
CA ARG A 2 60.72 -58.38 17.07
C ARG A 2 59.64 -57.53 17.79
N PHE A 3 60.02 -56.72 18.77
CA PHE A 3 59.05 -55.96 19.60
C PHE A 3 59.42 -54.49 19.83
N ARG A 4 60.22 -53.87 18.93
CA ARG A 4 60.57 -52.44 19.04
C ARG A 4 60.29 -51.59 17.80
N THR A 5 59.74 -52.16 16.73
CA THR A 5 59.53 -51.45 15.45
C THR A 5 58.09 -51.00 15.18
N ARG A 6 57.15 -51.21 16.11
CA ARG A 6 55.72 -50.88 15.91
C ARG A 6 55.19 -49.66 16.66
N LEU A 7 56.04 -48.89 17.37
CA LEU A 7 55.60 -47.68 18.07
C LEU A 7 55.93 -46.36 17.34
N PHE A 8 56.72 -46.42 16.25
CA PHE A 8 57.11 -45.21 15.50
C PHE A 8 56.19 -44.87 14.31
N GLN A 9 55.31 -45.77 13.88
CA GLN A 9 54.39 -45.50 12.76
C GLN A 9 53.01 -44.99 13.19
N ALA A 10 52.62 -45.12 14.47
CA ALA A 10 51.33 -44.64 14.96
C ALA A 10 51.32 -43.15 15.35
N LYS A 11 52.49 -42.49 15.44
CA LYS A 11 52.59 -41.06 15.78
C LYS A 11 52.78 -40.13 14.58
N LEU A 12 53.09 -40.65 13.39
CA LEU A 12 53.28 -39.82 12.19
C LEU A 12 51.98 -39.61 11.39
N LEU A 13 51.00 -40.51 11.51
CA LEU A 13 49.72 -40.44 10.79
C LEU A 13 48.61 -39.66 11.52
N LEU A 14 48.88 -39.18 12.75
CA LEU A 14 47.95 -38.36 13.53
C LEU A 14 48.27 -36.85 13.48
N CYS A 15 49.42 -36.46 12.92
CA CYS A 15 49.79 -35.04 12.74
C CYS A 15 49.36 -34.46 11.39
N VAL A 16 48.96 -35.29 10.41
CA VAL A 16 48.51 -34.80 9.09
C VAL A 16 46.98 -34.72 9.00
N SER A 17 46.24 -35.39 9.90
CA SER A 17 44.77 -35.35 9.95
C SER A 17 44.18 -34.25 10.84
N LEU A 18 45.01 -33.44 11.51
CA LEU A 18 44.58 -32.27 12.30
C LEU A 18 44.82 -30.93 11.60
N LEU A 19 45.35 -30.93 10.37
CA LEU A 19 45.68 -29.73 9.60
C LEU A 19 44.78 -29.51 8.35
N SER A 20 43.75 -30.32 8.16
CA SER A 20 42.89 -30.26 6.95
C SER A 20 41.39 -30.13 7.21
N ALA A 21 40.97 -29.68 8.39
CA ALA A 21 39.55 -29.38 8.67
C ALA A 21 39.34 -28.01 9.33
N ALA A 22 40.28 -27.09 9.14
CA ALA A 22 39.99 -25.67 9.24
C ALA A 22 39.87 -25.15 7.80
N SER A 23 38.77 -25.49 7.13
CA SER A 23 38.21 -24.55 6.15
C SER A 23 37.79 -23.33 6.96
N ILE A 24 38.75 -22.44 7.21
CA ILE A 24 38.48 -21.03 7.45
C ILE A 24 37.86 -20.59 6.14
N SER A 25 36.55 -20.82 6.02
CA SER A 25 35.71 -19.92 5.27
C SER A 25 36.10 -18.56 5.79
N ILE A 26 36.70 -17.74 4.95
CA ILE A 26 36.66 -16.30 5.13
C ILE A 26 35.16 -15.98 4.97
N ALA A 27 34.40 -16.26 6.03
CA ALA A 27 33.23 -15.48 6.33
C ALA A 27 33.83 -14.10 6.53
N GLU A 28 33.63 -13.23 5.54
CA GLU A 28 33.77 -11.80 5.75
C GLU A 28 33.07 -11.53 7.07
N GLU A 29 33.88 -11.21 8.08
CA GLU A 29 33.41 -10.79 9.38
C GLU A 29 32.76 -9.43 9.13
N LYS A 30 31.51 -9.44 8.66
CA LYS A 30 30.61 -8.31 8.78
C LYS A 30 30.66 -7.96 10.24
N THR A 31 31.33 -6.86 10.54
CA THR A 31 31.52 -6.42 11.90
C THR A 31 30.13 -6.34 12.54
N GLY A 32 30.00 -6.56 13.86
CA GLY A 32 28.68 -6.42 14.52
C GLY A 32 28.00 -5.08 14.21
N TYR A 33 28.78 -4.08 13.78
CA TYR A 33 28.32 -2.82 13.20
C TYR A 33 27.66 -2.93 11.82
N ASP A 34 28.19 -3.71 10.87
CA ASP A 34 27.55 -3.95 9.57
C ASP A 34 26.22 -4.69 9.73
N LEU A 35 26.15 -5.65 10.66
CA LEU A 35 24.90 -6.35 10.98
C LEU A 35 23.87 -5.42 11.63
N LEU A 36 24.32 -4.49 12.48
CA LEU A 36 23.47 -3.45 13.07
C LEU A 36 23.02 -2.40 12.03
N LEU A 37 23.87 -2.06 11.06
CA LEU A 37 23.55 -1.16 9.95
C LEU A 37 22.60 -1.80 8.93
N GLU A 38 22.67 -3.12 8.72
CA GLU A 38 21.70 -3.88 7.91
C GLU A 38 20.34 -4.01 8.59
N MET A 39 20.28 -3.96 9.92
CA MET A 39 19.02 -3.94 10.69
C MET A 39 18.39 -2.56 10.76
N LEU A 40 19.15 -1.49 10.51
CA LEU A 40 18.60 -0.14 10.44
C LEU A 40 17.90 0.04 9.09
N PRO A 41 16.66 0.58 9.09
CA PRO A 41 15.97 0.83 7.83
C PRO A 41 16.84 1.74 6.98
N LYS A 42 17.05 1.34 5.72
CA LYS A 42 17.91 2.08 4.81
C LYS A 42 17.35 3.49 4.63
N PRO A 43 18.20 4.51 4.37
CA PRO A 43 17.72 5.89 4.25
C PRO A 43 16.55 6.07 3.27
N HIS A 44 16.52 5.29 2.18
CA HIS A 44 15.42 5.30 1.21
C HIS A 44 14.13 4.65 1.74
N GLU A 45 14.22 3.61 2.58
CA GLU A 45 13.06 3.00 3.23
C GLU A 45 12.40 3.97 4.21
N ILE A 46 13.22 4.75 4.94
CA ILE A 46 12.73 5.83 5.82
C ILE A 46 12.07 6.94 4.98
N GLU A 47 12.66 7.31 3.85
CA GLU A 47 12.10 8.30 2.94
C GLU A 47 10.78 7.82 2.32
N LEU A 48 10.69 6.55 1.94
CA LEU A 48 9.47 5.94 1.42
C LEU A 48 8.37 5.86 2.47
N ALA A 49 8.71 5.46 3.69
CA ALA A 49 7.78 5.47 4.82
C ALA A 49 7.28 6.88 5.13
N ARG A 50 8.17 7.89 5.09
CA ARG A 50 7.80 9.31 5.26
C ARG A 50 6.90 9.80 4.14
N LYS A 51 7.20 9.46 2.88
CA LYS A 51 6.35 9.79 1.72
C LYS A 51 4.98 9.13 1.85
N GLY A 52 4.92 7.86 2.26
CA GLY A 52 3.67 7.16 2.53
C GLY A 52 2.79 7.83 3.59
N VAL A 53 3.37 8.32 4.69
CA VAL A 53 2.65 9.10 5.71
C VAL A 53 2.24 10.49 5.21
N ALA A 54 3.03 11.08 4.31
CA ALA A 54 2.73 12.37 3.71
C ALA A 54 1.57 12.31 2.71
N GLU A 55 1.35 11.17 2.02
CA GLU A 55 0.29 11.01 1.02
C GLU A 55 -1.08 11.45 1.55
N ALA A 56 -1.46 11.05 2.77
CA ALA A 56 -2.76 11.40 3.37
C ALA A 56 -2.94 12.90 3.67
N ASN A 57 -1.85 13.67 3.69
CA ASN A 57 -1.86 15.09 4.03
C ASN A 57 -1.66 16.01 2.82
N ILE A 58 -1.67 15.44 1.62
CA ILE A 58 -1.56 16.21 0.38
C ILE A 58 -2.86 16.97 0.15
N ASP A 59 -2.73 18.28 -0.05
CA ASP A 59 -3.83 19.14 -0.49
C ASP A 59 -4.11 18.91 -1.98
N LYS A 60 -5.38 18.72 -2.32
CA LYS A 60 -5.91 18.46 -3.68
C LYS A 60 -5.07 17.46 -4.50
N PRO A 61 -4.93 16.20 -4.05
CA PRO A 61 -4.13 15.16 -4.71
C PRO A 61 -4.62 14.82 -6.12
N TRP A 62 -5.92 14.97 -6.39
CA TRP A 62 -6.51 14.79 -7.73
C TRP A 62 -6.07 15.82 -8.77
N GLU A 63 -5.47 16.93 -8.36
CA GLU A 63 -4.88 17.93 -9.27
C GLU A 63 -3.40 17.62 -9.60
N ARG A 64 -2.84 16.52 -9.09
CA ARG A 64 -1.42 16.20 -9.17
C ARG A 64 -1.18 14.81 -9.76
N ALA A 65 -0.09 14.69 -10.50
CA ALA A 65 0.41 13.39 -10.93
C ALA A 65 0.94 12.58 -9.74
N CYS A 66 0.97 11.26 -9.87
CA CYS A 66 1.55 10.38 -8.86
C CYS A 66 3.02 10.76 -8.58
N PRO A 67 3.42 11.00 -7.33
CA PRO A 67 4.80 11.40 -7.01
C PRO A 67 5.83 10.28 -7.13
N TYR A 68 5.40 9.03 -7.33
CA TYR A 68 6.28 7.86 -7.44
C TYR A 68 6.59 7.46 -8.89
N SER A 69 6.00 8.10 -9.90
CA SER A 69 6.10 7.65 -11.30
C SER A 69 7.51 7.74 -11.90
N GLU A 70 8.35 8.61 -11.34
CA GLU A 70 9.71 8.87 -11.82
C GLU A 70 10.80 8.35 -10.86
N LEU A 71 10.41 7.62 -9.80
CA LEU A 71 11.38 7.07 -8.84
C LEU A 71 11.95 5.74 -9.33
N SER A 72 13.25 5.56 -9.13
CA SER A 72 14.00 4.33 -9.45
C SER A 72 14.66 3.76 -8.19
N GLY A 73 14.74 2.43 -8.04
CA GLY A 73 15.24 1.77 -6.84
C GLY A 73 15.73 0.35 -7.08
N THR A 74 15.76 -0.49 -6.05
CA THR A 74 15.90 -1.94 -6.25
C THR A 74 14.63 -2.52 -6.87
N ALA A 75 14.65 -3.74 -7.41
CA ALA A 75 13.44 -4.35 -8.00
C ALA A 75 12.26 -4.42 -7.02
N GLU A 76 12.52 -4.70 -5.74
CA GLU A 76 11.50 -4.70 -4.68
C GLU A 76 10.95 -3.29 -4.41
N ASP A 77 11.78 -2.25 -4.55
CA ASP A 77 11.35 -0.85 -4.43
C ASP A 77 10.54 -0.39 -5.65
N GLU A 78 10.94 -0.80 -6.86
CA GLU A 78 10.24 -0.48 -8.10
C GLU A 78 8.82 -1.05 -8.11
N ASP A 79 8.64 -2.29 -7.62
CA ASP A 79 7.32 -2.88 -7.40
C ASP A 79 6.51 -2.06 -6.39
N GLU A 80 7.10 -1.65 -5.26
CA GLU A 80 6.38 -0.82 -4.29
C GLU A 80 5.98 0.55 -4.85
N TYR A 81 6.85 1.21 -5.61
CA TYR A 81 6.54 2.48 -6.29
C TYR A 81 5.42 2.32 -7.29
N PHE A 82 5.44 1.23 -8.07
CA PHE A 82 4.36 0.89 -8.99
C PHE A 82 3.02 0.77 -8.25
N PHE A 83 2.94 -0.03 -7.17
CA PHE A 83 1.70 -0.21 -6.42
C PHE A 83 1.21 1.07 -5.75
N ARG A 84 2.12 1.93 -5.26
CA ARG A 84 1.76 3.24 -4.71
C ARG A 84 1.15 4.15 -5.77
N CYS A 85 1.70 4.16 -6.99
CA CYS A 85 1.10 4.92 -8.09
C CYS A 85 -0.23 4.35 -8.57
N GLN A 86 -0.36 3.03 -8.60
CA GLN A 86 -1.62 2.41 -8.95
C GLN A 86 -2.72 2.83 -7.96
N ARG A 87 -2.45 2.69 -6.65
CA ARG A 87 -3.33 3.21 -5.60
C ARG A 87 -3.64 4.69 -5.78
N TRP A 88 -2.64 5.53 -6.02
CA TRP A 88 -2.83 6.97 -6.24
C TRP A 88 -3.88 7.22 -7.33
N ASN A 89 -3.70 6.60 -8.50
CA ASN A 89 -4.57 6.79 -9.65
C ASN A 89 -5.97 6.26 -9.39
N ASP A 90 -6.09 5.08 -8.77
CA ASP A 90 -7.39 4.48 -8.45
C ASP A 90 -8.16 5.31 -7.42
N CYS A 91 -7.48 5.79 -6.38
CA CYS A 91 -8.06 6.68 -5.36
C CYS A 91 -8.52 8.01 -5.97
N VAL A 92 -7.71 8.63 -6.84
CA VAL A 92 -8.09 9.87 -7.53
C VAL A 92 -9.32 9.65 -8.40
N SER A 93 -9.35 8.55 -9.17
CA SER A 93 -10.49 8.23 -10.03
C SER A 93 -11.76 7.98 -9.22
N ALA A 94 -11.66 7.27 -8.09
CA ALA A 94 -12.82 6.97 -7.24
C ALA A 94 -13.30 8.18 -6.41
N GLY A 95 -12.42 9.13 -6.11
CA GLY A 95 -12.77 10.37 -5.39
C GLY A 95 -13.82 11.18 -6.14
N ALA A 96 -13.71 11.30 -7.47
CA ALA A 96 -14.72 11.95 -8.31
C ALA A 96 -16.09 11.25 -8.17
N SER A 97 -16.10 9.92 -8.12
CA SER A 97 -17.34 9.15 -7.88
C SER A 97 -17.91 9.46 -6.50
N ALA A 98 -17.10 9.52 -5.44
CA ALA A 98 -17.57 9.84 -4.08
C ALA A 98 -18.25 11.22 -4.01
N SER A 99 -17.70 12.23 -4.70
CA SER A 99 -18.33 13.55 -4.78
C SER A 99 -19.67 13.51 -5.51
N ILE A 100 -19.72 12.90 -6.70
CA ILE A 100 -20.95 12.75 -7.51
C ILE A 100 -22.03 12.00 -6.72
N TYR A 101 -21.66 10.92 -6.04
CA TYR A 101 -22.58 10.15 -5.21
C TYR A 101 -23.12 11.00 -4.06
N SER A 102 -22.25 11.74 -3.37
CA SER A 102 -22.62 12.61 -2.25
C SER A 102 -23.60 13.69 -2.68
N GLU A 103 -23.33 14.33 -3.81
CA GLU A 103 -24.24 15.31 -4.40
C GLU A 103 -25.59 14.66 -4.73
N ALA A 104 -25.59 13.47 -5.35
CA ALA A 104 -26.82 12.78 -5.70
C ALA A 104 -27.68 12.43 -4.47
N PHE A 105 -27.07 12.01 -3.36
CA PHE A 105 -27.76 11.83 -2.08
C PHE A 105 -28.36 13.13 -1.55
N PHE A 106 -27.61 14.23 -1.61
CA PHE A 106 -28.11 15.54 -1.20
C PHE A 106 -29.29 16.00 -2.06
N GLN A 107 -29.17 15.90 -3.38
CA GLN A 107 -30.26 16.26 -4.30
C GLN A 107 -31.50 15.40 -4.06
N ASN A 108 -31.35 14.12 -3.75
CA ASN A 108 -32.47 13.25 -3.39
C ASN A 108 -33.17 13.74 -2.10
N HIS A 109 -32.39 14.14 -1.09
CA HIS A 109 -32.93 14.65 0.16
C HIS A 109 -33.77 15.92 -0.01
N LEU A 110 -33.44 16.77 -0.99
CA LEU A 110 -34.19 17.99 -1.30
C LEU A 110 -35.52 17.74 -2.03
N ARG A 111 -35.76 16.52 -2.55
CA ARG A 111 -37.01 16.19 -3.24
C ARG A 111 -38.18 16.09 -2.27
N GLN A 112 -39.39 16.27 -2.78
CA GLN A 112 -40.61 16.03 -2.01
C GLN A 112 -40.63 14.56 -1.54
N PRO A 113 -41.17 14.24 -0.35
CA PRO A 113 -41.12 12.89 0.21
C PRO A 113 -41.61 11.77 -0.72
N ASN A 114 -42.61 12.05 -1.56
CA ASN A 114 -43.17 11.06 -2.50
C ASN A 114 -42.32 10.88 -3.78
N ASP A 115 -41.37 11.80 -4.04
CA ASP A 115 -40.48 11.80 -5.21
C ASP A 115 -39.04 11.37 -4.84
N GLN A 116 -38.80 11.05 -3.57
CA GLN A 116 -37.51 10.55 -3.10
C GLN A 116 -37.29 9.12 -3.59
N VAL A 117 -36.11 8.88 -4.15
CA VAL A 117 -35.65 7.54 -4.46
C VAL A 117 -35.24 6.87 -3.15
N PRO A 118 -35.65 5.61 -2.88
CA PRO A 118 -35.23 4.88 -1.69
C PRO A 118 -33.70 4.83 -1.54
N TRP A 119 -33.21 4.99 -0.31
CA TRP A 119 -31.78 5.11 0.00
C TRP A 119 -31.01 3.84 -0.37
N GLU A 120 -31.69 2.70 -0.36
CA GLU A 120 -31.13 1.39 -0.72
C GLU A 120 -30.55 1.40 -2.14
N TYR A 121 -31.21 2.06 -3.10
CA TYR A 121 -30.75 2.14 -4.49
C TYR A 121 -29.47 2.98 -4.68
N TYR A 122 -29.22 3.90 -3.76
CA TYR A 122 -27.95 4.62 -3.72
C TYR A 122 -26.88 3.74 -3.07
N ARG A 123 -27.20 3.07 -1.95
CA ARG A 123 -26.23 2.22 -1.22
C ARG A 123 -25.73 1.04 -2.04
N ASP A 124 -26.61 0.40 -2.80
CA ASP A 124 -26.24 -0.72 -3.69
C ASP A 124 -25.68 -0.26 -5.05
N GLY A 125 -25.66 1.05 -5.31
CA GLY A 125 -25.12 1.65 -6.51
C GLY A 125 -25.99 1.52 -7.76
N SER A 126 -27.17 0.90 -7.66
CA SER A 126 -28.04 0.64 -8.81
C SER A 126 -28.56 1.92 -9.47
N ILE A 127 -28.74 3.01 -8.71
CA ILE A 127 -29.10 4.33 -9.25
C ILE A 127 -27.99 4.91 -10.13
N PHE A 128 -26.75 4.44 -9.96
CA PHE A 128 -25.58 4.81 -10.76
C PHE A 128 -25.25 3.76 -11.83
N LEU A 129 -26.18 2.83 -12.10
CA LEU A 129 -26.02 1.74 -13.06
C LEU A 129 -24.86 0.79 -12.72
N LEU A 130 -24.55 0.62 -11.43
CA LEU A 130 -23.57 -0.36 -10.97
C LEU A 130 -24.25 -1.72 -10.78
N GLU A 131 -23.58 -2.77 -11.24
CA GLU A 131 -24.00 -4.17 -11.06
C GLU A 131 -23.22 -4.82 -9.91
N PRO A 132 -23.71 -5.94 -9.32
CA PRO A 132 -22.98 -6.65 -8.26
C PRO A 132 -21.52 -6.98 -8.63
N SER A 133 -21.27 -7.33 -9.89
CA SER A 133 -19.94 -7.60 -10.45
C SER A 133 -19.01 -6.39 -10.42
N ASP A 134 -19.53 -5.16 -10.48
CA ASP A 134 -18.73 -3.93 -10.36
C ASP A 134 -18.06 -3.79 -9.00
N PHE A 135 -18.53 -4.53 -8.00
CA PHE A 135 -18.02 -4.50 -6.63
C PHE A 135 -17.08 -5.66 -6.29
N GLU A 136 -16.92 -6.64 -7.18
CA GLU A 136 -16.12 -7.85 -6.94
C GLU A 136 -14.61 -7.66 -7.21
N THR A 137 -14.18 -6.45 -7.62
CA THR A 137 -12.77 -6.06 -7.86
C THR A 137 -12.27 -5.06 -6.81
N VAL A 138 -10.96 -4.78 -6.67
CA VAL A 138 -10.46 -3.68 -5.79
C VAL A 138 -11.02 -2.33 -6.21
N SER A 139 -11.15 -2.07 -7.51
CA SER A 139 -11.85 -0.87 -7.99
C SER A 139 -13.31 -0.85 -7.50
N GLY A 140 -13.91 -2.02 -7.39
CA GLY A 140 -15.19 -2.26 -6.74
C GLY A 140 -15.20 -1.98 -5.24
N HIS A 141 -14.17 -2.39 -4.50
CA HIS A 141 -14.02 -2.03 -3.09
C HIS A 141 -13.95 -0.51 -2.89
N LEU A 142 -13.21 0.19 -3.75
CA LEU A 142 -13.16 1.66 -3.73
C LEU A 142 -14.53 2.27 -4.04
N ARG A 143 -15.29 1.70 -4.98
CA ARG A 143 -16.67 2.13 -5.27
C ARG A 143 -17.61 1.90 -4.08
N GLN A 144 -17.55 0.74 -3.43
CA GLN A 144 -18.33 0.48 -2.21
C GLN A 144 -18.03 1.51 -1.13
N TYR A 145 -16.75 1.80 -0.91
CA TYR A 145 -16.38 2.82 0.07
C TYR A 145 -16.82 4.21 -0.37
N ALA A 146 -16.72 4.56 -1.66
CA ALA A 146 -17.19 5.85 -2.19
C ALA A 146 -18.68 6.04 -1.93
N LEU A 147 -19.51 5.00 -2.15
CA LEU A 147 -20.95 5.03 -1.85
C LEU A 147 -21.22 5.22 -0.36
N LYS A 148 -20.49 4.49 0.49
CA LYS A 148 -20.60 4.63 1.96
C LYS A 148 -20.18 6.03 2.43
N SER A 149 -19.04 6.51 1.96
CA SER A 149 -18.54 7.86 2.25
C SER A 149 -19.55 8.91 1.83
N ALA A 150 -20.19 8.73 0.67
CA ALA A 150 -21.22 9.63 0.19
C ALA A 150 -22.47 9.67 1.08
N GLU A 151 -22.94 8.50 1.52
CA GLU A 151 -24.03 8.40 2.49
C GLU A 151 -23.71 9.12 3.81
N GLU A 152 -22.46 9.04 4.28
CA GLU A 152 -22.04 9.67 5.53
C GLU A 152 -21.83 11.19 5.38
N ASN A 153 -21.61 11.69 4.17
CA ASN A 153 -21.15 13.06 3.92
C ASN A 153 -22.07 13.93 3.05
N TRP A 154 -23.22 13.44 2.56
CA TRP A 154 -24.12 14.22 1.70
C TRP A 154 -24.54 15.58 2.28
N ARG A 155 -24.63 15.70 3.61
CA ARG A 155 -24.95 16.97 4.29
C ARG A 155 -23.87 18.04 4.15
N LEU A 156 -22.68 17.70 3.66
CA LEU A 156 -21.66 18.72 3.35
C LEU A 156 -22.14 19.69 2.27
N PHE A 157 -23.07 19.29 1.40
CA PHE A 157 -23.68 20.19 0.42
C PHE A 157 -24.77 21.09 1.02
N GLU A 158 -25.20 20.86 2.27
CA GLU A 158 -26.20 21.69 2.93
C GLU A 158 -25.62 23.04 3.34
N GLY A 159 -26.13 24.12 2.73
CA GLY A 159 -25.73 25.48 3.06
C GLY A 159 -24.32 25.86 2.63
N ARG A 160 -23.67 25.06 1.76
CA ARG A 160 -22.35 25.33 1.19
C ARG A 160 -22.42 25.51 -0.33
N ASP A 161 -21.41 26.13 -0.90
CA ASP A 161 -21.21 26.10 -2.34
C ASP A 161 -20.78 24.68 -2.79
N ALA A 162 -21.25 24.29 -3.98
CA ALA A 162 -21.05 22.93 -4.49
C ALA A 162 -19.58 22.56 -4.67
N ALA A 163 -18.74 23.52 -5.10
CA ALA A 163 -17.32 23.29 -5.31
C ALA A 163 -16.59 23.00 -3.99
N THR A 164 -16.85 23.80 -2.95
CA THR A 164 -16.27 23.58 -1.62
C THR A 164 -16.76 22.27 -1.01
N ALA A 165 -18.04 21.91 -1.17
CA ALA A 165 -18.54 20.63 -0.71
C ALA A 165 -17.86 19.45 -1.43
N SER A 166 -17.68 19.55 -2.75
CA SER A 166 -16.94 18.56 -3.57
C SER A 166 -15.52 18.39 -3.07
N ASP A 167 -14.76 19.49 -2.94
CA ASP A 167 -13.37 19.48 -2.45
C ASP A 167 -13.26 18.81 -1.07
N MET A 168 -14.22 19.06 -0.17
CA MET A 168 -14.25 18.45 1.16
C MET A 168 -14.52 16.95 1.11
N VAL A 169 -15.46 16.49 0.27
CA VAL A 169 -15.77 15.06 0.10
C VAL A 169 -14.55 14.34 -0.49
N GLU A 170 -13.97 14.88 -1.56
CA GLU A 170 -12.79 14.31 -2.22
C GLU A 170 -11.59 14.23 -1.27
N THR A 171 -11.36 15.29 -0.45
CA THR A 171 -10.31 15.30 0.58
C THR A 171 -10.50 14.16 1.59
N LYS A 172 -11.72 14.00 2.11
CA LYS A 172 -12.01 12.95 3.10
C LYS A 172 -11.83 11.56 2.51
N PHE A 173 -12.34 11.35 1.29
CA PHE A 173 -12.18 10.07 0.59
C PHE A 173 -10.69 9.76 0.36
N TRP A 174 -9.91 10.73 -0.11
CA TRP A 174 -8.48 10.59 -0.29
C TRP A 174 -7.73 10.21 0.99
N GLN A 175 -8.02 10.91 2.09
CA GLN A 175 -7.38 10.66 3.39
C GLN A 175 -7.57 9.22 3.84
N TRP A 176 -8.76 8.67 3.63
CA TRP A 176 -8.99 7.25 3.88
C TRP A 176 -8.22 6.37 2.88
N CYS A 177 -8.40 6.60 1.58
CA CYS A 177 -7.86 5.73 0.53
C CYS A 177 -6.32 5.62 0.56
N SER A 178 -5.63 6.71 0.86
CA SER A 178 -4.16 6.76 0.98
C SER A 178 -3.62 6.14 2.28
N ALA A 179 -4.44 6.04 3.33
CA ALA A 179 -4.08 5.41 4.60
C ALA A 179 -4.24 3.88 4.60
N GLU A 180 -5.04 3.35 3.68
CA GLU A 180 -5.28 1.91 3.56
C GLU A 180 -3.98 1.13 3.20
N PRO A 181 -3.79 -0.10 3.72
CA PRO A 181 -2.56 -0.85 3.51
C PRO A 181 -2.31 -1.21 2.04
N LEU A 182 -1.09 -0.96 1.54
CA LEU A 182 -0.68 -1.32 0.16
C LEU A 182 -0.83 -2.81 -0.18
N THR A 183 -0.88 -3.69 0.83
CA THR A 183 -1.10 -5.13 0.65
C THR A 183 -2.41 -5.44 -0.08
N LEU A 184 -3.44 -4.59 0.08
CA LEU A 184 -4.71 -4.75 -0.63
C LEU A 184 -4.54 -4.59 -2.15
N TRP A 185 -3.68 -3.65 -2.57
CA TRP A 185 -3.36 -3.45 -3.98
C TRP A 185 -2.40 -4.53 -4.51
N LYS A 186 -1.41 -4.95 -3.72
CA LYS A 186 -0.44 -5.99 -4.14
C LYS A 186 -1.10 -7.34 -4.45
N ALA A 187 -2.14 -7.71 -3.70
CA ALA A 187 -2.77 -9.03 -3.79
C ALA A 187 -3.54 -9.30 -5.10
N GLU A 188 -3.86 -8.27 -5.88
CA GLU A 188 -4.67 -8.40 -7.10
C GLU A 188 -3.87 -8.42 -8.41
N TYR A 189 -2.61 -8.00 -8.39
CA TYR A 189 -1.72 -8.05 -9.56
C TYR A 189 -0.79 -9.28 -9.55
N GLN A 190 -1.05 -10.23 -8.64
CA GLN A 190 -0.35 -11.51 -8.48
C GLN A 190 -1.31 -12.67 -8.74
#